data_AF-A0A3B1K8P7-F1
#
_entry.id   AF-A0A3B1K8P7-F1
#
_cell.length_a   1.000
_cell.length_b   1.000
_cell.length_c   1.000
_cell.angle_alpha   90.00
_cell.angle_beta   90.00
_cell.angle_gamma   90.00
#
_symmetry.space_group_name_H-M   'P 1'
#
loop_
_entity.id
_entity.type
_entity.pdbx_description
1 polymer ?
#
loop_
_entity_poly.entity_id
_entity_poly.type
_entity_poly.pdbx_seq_one_letter_code
_entity_poly.pdbx_strand_id
1 'polypeptide(L)'
;MAANAGSMFQYWKRFDLQQLQRELDATATLLANRQDESEQSRKKLIDQSREFKKNTPEDLRKQVAPLLKSFQAEIDALSKRSKEAEAAFLNVYKKLIDVPDPVPVLELGQQLQLKVQRMHDIETENQKLRETLEDYNKEFAEVKNQEVTIKALKEKIREYEQTLKNQAENLAQEKEQQLHNDYAEKERKLQESQESMASRLDEAEHKVQNLQTALETTQTELFDLKTKYDEESTAKAEAAEREAEALREQLTSANKSLQLATQIQKAPDMEQAVEVVSRSSLEAELSAKEREMVQLVEDVQRLQASLAKLRENSSSQISQLEQQLSAKSATLKQLEEKLQEQADYEEDSSKPLEVLLLEKNRSLQSENASLRIANTELSGRYTALQVEFSGAVRTSAEQKELILKLEHDLSTIQTMSSLSRPDAEGADLGGMDKIPEPIKEATAMFSGVGSSSQTELPQGQMDSLLSIISSQRERFRSRNQELEAESRSVQQTMQALQSELDSLRADNIKLYEKIKFLQSYPSRSGGTDDTVMRYSSQYEERLDPFASFSKRERQRRYLSLSPWDKATLSLGRFILSNKMARTVAFFYTLFLHCLVFLVLYKTAWSESIGRDCTAYCAKK
;
A
#
# COMPACT_ATOMS: atom_id res chain seq x y z
N MET A 1 -50.63 -23.81 -23.46
CA MET A 1 -50.32 -22.39 -23.73
C MET A 1 -50.80 -21.57 -22.54
N ALA A 2 -49.92 -21.28 -21.58
CA ALA A 2 -50.28 -20.38 -20.48
C ALA A 2 -50.14 -18.93 -20.98
N ALA A 3 -51.25 -18.25 -21.23
CA ALA A 3 -51.25 -16.85 -21.64
C ALA A 3 -50.70 -16.00 -20.49
N ASN A 4 -49.53 -15.38 -20.66
CA ASN A 4 -49.01 -14.43 -19.69
C ASN A 4 -50.00 -13.25 -19.55
N ALA A 5 -50.05 -12.59 -18.38
CA ALA A 5 -50.99 -11.49 -18.13
C ALA A 5 -50.91 -10.37 -19.19
N GLY A 6 -49.71 -10.10 -19.71
CA GLY A 6 -49.51 -9.14 -20.80
C GLY A 6 -50.18 -9.56 -22.11
N SER A 7 -50.14 -10.84 -22.48
CA SER A 7 -50.78 -11.36 -23.69
C SER A 7 -52.30 -11.34 -23.57
N MET A 8 -52.85 -11.63 -22.39
CA MET A 8 -54.28 -11.48 -22.11
C MET A 8 -54.72 -10.01 -22.19
N PHE A 9 -53.95 -9.09 -21.60
CA PHE A 9 -54.22 -7.65 -21.70
C PHE A 9 -54.26 -7.18 -23.17
N GLN A 10 -53.26 -7.56 -23.96
CA GLN A 10 -53.19 -7.20 -25.38
C GLN A 10 -54.35 -7.80 -26.20
N TYR A 11 -54.76 -9.03 -25.88
CA TYR A 11 -55.91 -9.66 -26.53
C TYR A 11 -57.21 -8.89 -26.24
N TRP A 12 -57.54 -8.65 -24.97
CA TRP A 12 -58.78 -7.98 -24.59
C TRP A 12 -58.84 -6.52 -25.04
N LYS A 13 -57.69 -5.84 -25.05
CA LYS A 13 -57.58 -4.48 -25.60
C LYS A 13 -57.89 -4.43 -27.10
N ARG A 14 -57.47 -5.46 -27.86
CA ARG A 14 -57.77 -5.56 -29.31
C ARG A 14 -59.18 -6.07 -29.58
N PHE A 15 -59.72 -6.90 -28.68
CA PHE A 15 -61.08 -7.42 -28.78
C PHE A 15 -62.13 -6.32 -28.62
N ASP A 16 -61.84 -5.27 -27.85
CA ASP A 16 -62.69 -4.09 -27.63
C ASP A 16 -64.14 -4.47 -27.28
N LEU A 17 -64.30 -5.03 -26.08
CA LEU A 17 -65.59 -5.48 -25.57
C LEU A 17 -66.61 -4.34 -25.55
N GLN A 18 -66.19 -3.11 -25.27
CA GLN A 18 -67.08 -1.94 -25.21
C GLN A 18 -67.63 -1.56 -26.58
N GLN A 19 -66.82 -1.66 -27.64
CA GLN A 19 -67.32 -1.49 -29.01
C GLN A 19 -68.32 -2.59 -29.35
N LEU A 20 -67.99 -3.85 -29.09
CA LEU A 20 -68.88 -4.97 -29.35
C LEU A 20 -70.22 -4.84 -28.59
N GLN A 21 -70.19 -4.44 -27.33
CA GLN A 21 -71.39 -4.18 -26.52
C GLN A 21 -72.30 -3.10 -27.15
N ARG A 22 -71.71 -1.98 -27.60
CA ARG A 22 -72.46 -0.91 -28.29
C ARG A 22 -73.08 -1.39 -29.60
N GLU A 23 -72.36 -2.19 -30.38
CA GLU A 23 -72.88 -2.77 -31.63
C GLU A 23 -74.03 -3.75 -31.39
N LEU A 24 -73.93 -4.56 -30.33
CA LEU A 24 -74.98 -5.48 -29.91
C LEU A 24 -76.22 -4.74 -29.38
N ASP A 25 -76.06 -3.67 -28.59
CA ASP A 25 -77.16 -2.81 -28.12
C ASP A 25 -77.93 -2.18 -29.30
N ALA A 26 -77.20 -1.64 -30.27
CA ALA A 26 -77.80 -1.07 -31.48
C ALA A 26 -78.58 -2.14 -32.25
N THR A 27 -78.01 -3.34 -32.39
CA THR A 27 -78.65 -4.47 -33.07
C THR A 27 -79.90 -4.95 -32.31
N ALA A 28 -79.85 -5.03 -30.98
CA ALA A 28 -80.99 -5.41 -30.15
C ALA A 28 -82.14 -4.39 -30.26
N THR A 29 -81.81 -3.10 -30.29
CA THR A 29 -82.79 -2.01 -30.50
C THR A 29 -83.45 -2.11 -31.87
N LEU A 30 -82.66 -2.30 -32.92
CA LEU A 30 -83.19 -2.51 -34.28
C LEU A 30 -84.05 -3.77 -34.38
N LEU A 31 -83.70 -4.83 -33.65
CA LEU A 31 -84.45 -6.07 -33.61
C LEU A 31 -85.84 -5.88 -32.99
N ALA A 32 -85.93 -5.14 -31.88
CA ALA A 32 -87.21 -4.79 -31.27
C ALA A 32 -88.12 -4.04 -32.25
N ASN A 33 -87.60 -3.03 -32.95
CA ASN A 33 -88.35 -2.30 -33.97
C ASN A 33 -88.84 -3.23 -35.11
N ARG A 34 -87.99 -4.16 -35.56
CA ARG A 34 -88.35 -5.13 -36.61
C ARG A 34 -89.41 -6.13 -36.15
N GLN A 35 -89.40 -6.52 -34.87
CA GLN A 35 -90.44 -7.37 -34.30
C GLN A 35 -91.80 -6.65 -34.36
N ASP A 36 -91.85 -5.39 -33.93
CA ASP A 36 -93.09 -4.59 -33.98
C ASP A 36 -93.59 -4.39 -35.42
N GLU A 37 -92.71 -4.06 -36.36
CA GLU A 37 -93.05 -3.90 -37.78
C GLU A 37 -93.57 -5.20 -38.41
N SER A 38 -92.96 -6.34 -38.06
CA SER A 38 -93.37 -7.66 -38.54
C SER A 38 -94.75 -8.05 -38.01
N GLU A 39 -95.03 -7.79 -36.72
CA GLU A 39 -96.33 -8.04 -36.12
C GLU A 39 -97.44 -7.18 -36.74
N GLN A 40 -97.16 -5.89 -36.97
CA GLN A 40 -98.10 -4.99 -37.67
C GLN A 40 -98.35 -5.42 -39.12
N SER A 41 -97.29 -5.78 -39.85
CA SER A 41 -97.37 -6.24 -41.24
C SER A 41 -98.16 -7.54 -41.35
N ARG A 42 -97.95 -8.49 -40.42
CA ARG A 42 -98.71 -9.74 -40.33
C ARG A 42 -100.20 -9.46 -40.06
N LYS A 43 -100.52 -8.54 -39.16
CA LYS A 43 -101.92 -8.14 -38.90
C LYS A 43 -102.58 -7.56 -40.14
N LYS A 44 -101.90 -6.65 -40.85
CA LYS A 44 -102.38 -6.06 -42.11
C LYS A 44 -102.63 -7.11 -43.19
N LEU A 45 -101.74 -8.09 -43.35
CA LEU A 45 -101.92 -9.21 -44.29
C LEU A 45 -103.14 -10.08 -43.93
N ILE A 46 -103.38 -10.33 -42.65
CA ILE A 46 -104.57 -11.07 -42.19
C ILE A 46 -105.84 -10.30 -42.54
N ASP A 47 -105.88 -9.00 -42.30
CA ASP A 47 -107.04 -8.15 -42.59
C ASP A 47 -107.30 -8.08 -44.10
N GLN A 48 -106.27 -7.89 -44.92
CA GLN A 48 -106.38 -7.93 -46.39
C GLN A 48 -106.84 -9.30 -46.92
N SER A 49 -106.36 -10.41 -46.32
CA SER A 49 -106.80 -11.76 -46.67
C SER A 49 -108.29 -11.98 -46.33
N ARG A 50 -108.78 -11.42 -45.21
CA ARG A 50 -110.20 -11.46 -44.84
C ARG A 50 -111.06 -10.65 -45.80
N GLU A 51 -110.61 -9.45 -46.15
CA GLU A 51 -111.30 -8.56 -47.10
C GLU A 51 -111.38 -9.19 -48.49
N PHE A 52 -110.27 -9.76 -48.98
CA PHE A 52 -110.26 -10.53 -50.23
C PHE A 52 -111.29 -11.67 -50.20
N LYS A 53 -111.35 -12.45 -49.12
CA LYS A 53 -112.33 -13.54 -49.00
C LYS A 53 -113.78 -13.05 -49.03
N LYS A 54 -114.07 -11.89 -48.44
CA LYS A 54 -115.40 -11.27 -48.38
C LYS A 54 -115.86 -10.75 -49.75
N ASN A 55 -114.95 -10.15 -50.51
CA ASN A 55 -115.27 -9.42 -51.74
C ASN A 55 -115.09 -10.25 -53.04
N THR A 56 -114.70 -11.52 -52.94
CA THR A 56 -114.39 -12.38 -54.10
C THR A 56 -115.47 -13.46 -54.34
N PRO A 57 -115.86 -13.73 -55.62
CA PRO A 57 -116.77 -14.83 -55.98
C PRO A 57 -116.31 -16.21 -55.50
N GLU A 58 -117.25 -17.12 -55.23
CA GLU A 58 -116.98 -18.40 -54.56
C GLU A 58 -116.08 -19.34 -55.38
N ASP A 59 -116.24 -19.38 -56.71
CA ASP A 59 -115.44 -20.26 -57.58
C ASP A 59 -113.96 -19.85 -57.61
N LEU A 60 -113.68 -18.55 -57.68
CA LEU A 60 -112.32 -18.02 -57.60
C LEU A 60 -111.72 -18.22 -56.20
N ARG A 61 -112.55 -18.10 -55.14
CA ARG A 61 -112.13 -18.39 -53.77
C ARG A 61 -111.68 -19.84 -53.61
N LYS A 62 -112.37 -20.81 -54.23
CA LYS A 62 -112.00 -22.24 -54.20
C LYS A 62 -110.66 -22.50 -54.89
N GLN A 63 -110.40 -21.84 -56.02
CA GLN A 63 -109.13 -21.98 -56.75
C GLN A 63 -107.94 -21.34 -56.03
N VAL A 64 -108.15 -20.19 -55.39
CA VAL A 64 -107.07 -19.42 -54.71
C VAL A 64 -106.82 -19.90 -53.26
N ALA A 65 -107.78 -20.58 -52.63
CA ALA A 65 -107.66 -21.02 -51.23
C ALA A 65 -106.44 -21.92 -50.93
N PRO A 66 -106.09 -22.93 -51.76
CA PRO A 66 -104.87 -23.73 -51.55
C PRO A 66 -103.59 -22.89 -51.58
N LEU A 67 -103.51 -21.92 -52.51
CA LEU A 67 -102.37 -21.00 -52.63
C LEU A 67 -102.24 -20.08 -51.41
N LEU A 68 -103.34 -19.49 -50.95
CA LEU A 68 -103.33 -18.67 -49.72
C LEU A 68 -102.93 -19.48 -48.49
N LYS A 69 -103.36 -20.75 -48.40
CA LYS A 69 -102.94 -21.64 -47.31
C LYS A 69 -101.44 -21.98 -47.38
N SER A 70 -100.86 -22.20 -48.57
CA SER A 70 -99.42 -22.48 -48.68
C SER A 70 -98.58 -21.26 -48.34
N PHE A 71 -98.96 -20.06 -48.80
CA PHE A 71 -98.30 -18.82 -48.40
C PHE A 71 -98.42 -18.56 -46.89
N GLN A 72 -99.58 -18.84 -46.29
CA GLN A 72 -99.75 -18.73 -44.85
C GLN A 72 -98.82 -19.68 -44.08
N ALA A 73 -98.74 -20.95 -44.51
CA ALA A 73 -97.85 -21.94 -43.89
C ALA A 73 -96.37 -21.53 -44.00
N GLU A 74 -95.93 -21.01 -45.15
CA GLU A 74 -94.55 -20.54 -45.33
C GLU A 74 -94.26 -19.29 -44.49
N ILE A 75 -95.20 -18.33 -44.41
CA ILE A 75 -95.06 -17.14 -43.57
C ILE A 75 -94.99 -17.53 -42.09
N ASP A 76 -95.82 -18.48 -41.64
CA ASP A 76 -95.80 -18.96 -40.26
C ASP A 76 -94.49 -19.72 -39.94
N ALA A 77 -93.98 -20.53 -40.87
CA ALA A 77 -92.69 -21.21 -40.74
C ALA A 77 -91.51 -20.22 -40.69
N LEU A 78 -91.51 -19.22 -41.57
CA LEU A 78 -90.51 -18.15 -41.58
C LEU A 78 -90.55 -17.33 -40.27
N SER A 79 -91.75 -17.00 -39.80
CA SER A 79 -91.96 -16.28 -38.53
C SER A 79 -91.43 -17.09 -37.35
N LYS A 80 -91.67 -18.40 -37.33
CA LYS A 80 -91.14 -19.29 -36.28
C LYS A 80 -89.61 -19.30 -36.29
N ARG A 81 -88.99 -19.48 -37.46
CA ARG A 81 -87.53 -19.47 -37.60
C ARG A 81 -86.91 -18.12 -37.20
N SER A 82 -87.56 -17.00 -37.56
CA SER A 82 -87.12 -15.66 -37.16
C SER A 82 -87.15 -15.51 -35.64
N LYS A 83 -88.28 -15.86 -34.99
CA LYS A 83 -88.42 -15.79 -33.53
C LYS A 83 -87.39 -16.66 -32.79
N GLU A 84 -87.07 -17.84 -33.31
CA GLU A 84 -86.04 -18.71 -32.72
C GLU A 84 -84.63 -18.09 -32.85
N ALA A 85 -84.29 -17.52 -34.01
CA ALA A 85 -83.00 -16.83 -34.22
C ALA A 85 -82.89 -15.56 -33.36
N GLU A 86 -83.96 -14.78 -33.26
CA GLU A 86 -84.06 -13.59 -32.42
C GLU A 86 -83.91 -13.93 -30.93
N ALA A 87 -84.58 -14.98 -30.47
CA ALA A 87 -84.46 -15.48 -29.10
C ALA A 87 -83.02 -15.96 -28.79
N ALA A 88 -82.37 -16.65 -29.73
CA ALA A 88 -80.99 -17.08 -29.58
C ALA A 88 -80.04 -15.88 -29.48
N PHE A 89 -80.21 -14.87 -30.34
CA PHE A 89 -79.44 -13.62 -30.28
C PHE A 89 -79.62 -12.91 -28.93
N LEU A 90 -80.88 -12.70 -28.50
CA LEU A 90 -81.18 -12.00 -27.25
C LEU A 90 -80.63 -12.74 -26.01
N ASN A 91 -80.55 -14.07 -26.05
CA ASN A 91 -79.93 -14.86 -24.97
C ASN A 91 -78.42 -14.60 -24.87
N VAL A 92 -77.71 -14.57 -25.99
CA VAL A 92 -76.27 -14.26 -26.02
C VAL A 92 -76.02 -12.80 -25.64
N TYR A 93 -76.82 -11.88 -26.18
CA TYR A 93 -76.75 -10.45 -25.88
C TYR A 93 -76.87 -10.17 -24.37
N LYS A 94 -77.91 -10.71 -23.71
CA LYS A 94 -78.11 -10.55 -22.26
C LYS A 94 -76.92 -11.02 -21.43
N LYS A 95 -76.21 -12.05 -21.88
CA LYS A 95 -75.02 -12.56 -21.18
C LYS A 95 -73.78 -11.70 -21.38
N LEU A 96 -73.68 -10.97 -22.49
CA LEU A 96 -72.49 -10.19 -22.86
C LEU A 96 -72.59 -8.72 -22.45
N ILE A 97 -73.79 -8.16 -22.37
CA ILE A 97 -73.97 -6.73 -22.11
C ILE A 97 -73.60 -6.34 -20.67
N ASP A 98 -73.86 -7.23 -19.71
CA ASP A 98 -73.57 -6.99 -18.29
C ASP A 98 -72.12 -7.34 -17.90
N VAL A 99 -71.31 -7.83 -18.85
CA VAL A 99 -69.92 -8.22 -18.56
C VAL A 99 -69.05 -6.96 -18.42
N PRO A 100 -68.42 -6.73 -17.26
CA PRO A 100 -67.53 -5.59 -17.10
C PRO A 100 -66.27 -5.78 -17.96
N ASP A 101 -65.76 -4.67 -18.50
CA ASP A 101 -64.54 -4.67 -19.29
C ASP A 101 -63.34 -5.16 -18.46
N PRO A 102 -62.64 -6.25 -18.86
CA PRO A 102 -61.50 -6.78 -18.12
C PRO A 102 -60.22 -5.95 -18.34
N VAL A 103 -60.16 -5.07 -19.34
CA VAL A 103 -58.94 -4.32 -19.71
C VAL A 103 -58.38 -3.50 -18.55
N PRO A 104 -59.16 -2.71 -17.79
CA PRO A 104 -58.63 -1.91 -16.68
C PRO A 104 -58.01 -2.75 -15.55
N VAL A 105 -58.63 -3.89 -15.22
CA VAL A 105 -58.11 -4.80 -14.18
C VAL A 105 -56.83 -5.49 -14.64
N LEU A 106 -56.79 -5.93 -15.90
CA LEU A 106 -55.60 -6.52 -16.50
C LEU A 106 -54.45 -5.51 -16.62
N GLU A 107 -54.74 -4.24 -16.92
CA GLU A 107 -53.75 -3.17 -16.96
C GLU A 107 -53.13 -2.94 -15.57
N LEU A 108 -53.97 -2.83 -14.53
CA LEU A 108 -53.49 -2.71 -13.15
C LEU A 108 -52.64 -3.92 -12.75
N GLY A 109 -53.08 -5.14 -13.10
CA GLY A 109 -52.32 -6.36 -12.87
C GLY A 109 -50.96 -6.35 -13.56
N GLN A 110 -50.88 -5.87 -14.80
CA GLN A 110 -49.62 -5.71 -15.53
C GLN A 110 -48.71 -4.67 -14.88
N GLN A 111 -49.25 -3.53 -14.44
CA GLN A 111 -48.48 -2.49 -13.75
C GLN A 111 -47.95 -2.99 -12.40
N LEU A 112 -48.75 -3.73 -11.63
CA LEU A 112 -48.33 -4.35 -10.38
C LEU A 112 -47.24 -5.39 -10.62
N GLN A 113 -47.37 -6.23 -11.65
CA GLN A 113 -46.34 -7.21 -12.02
C GLN A 113 -44.99 -6.52 -12.31
N LEU A 114 -45.00 -5.40 -13.05
CA LEU A 114 -43.79 -4.62 -13.34
C LEU A 114 -43.22 -3.93 -12.10
N LYS A 115 -44.07 -3.50 -11.16
CA LYS A 115 -43.62 -2.95 -9.86
C LYS A 115 -42.99 -4.03 -9.00
N VAL A 116 -43.58 -5.21 -8.91
CA VAL A 116 -43.04 -6.36 -8.15
C VAL A 116 -41.70 -6.79 -8.72
N GLN A 117 -41.55 -6.85 -10.05
CA GLN A 117 -40.28 -7.18 -10.68
C GLN A 117 -39.19 -6.16 -10.34
N ARG A 118 -39.49 -4.85 -10.45
CA ARG A 118 -38.54 -3.79 -10.05
C ARG A 118 -38.19 -3.82 -8.57
N MET A 119 -39.17 -4.11 -7.70
CA MET A 119 -38.94 -4.25 -6.27
C MET A 119 -37.97 -5.41 -5.98
N HIS A 120 -38.15 -6.55 -6.64
CA HIS A 120 -37.24 -7.68 -6.51
C HIS A 120 -35.82 -7.34 -6.98
N ASP A 121 -35.68 -6.65 -8.11
CA ASP A 121 -34.37 -6.21 -8.60
C ASP A 121 -33.67 -5.29 -7.58
N ILE A 122 -34.39 -4.30 -7.03
CA ILE A 122 -33.88 -3.38 -5.99
C ILE A 122 -33.54 -4.12 -4.69
N GLU A 123 -34.33 -5.11 -4.28
CA GLU A 123 -34.04 -5.94 -3.11
C GLU A 123 -32.75 -6.74 -3.30
N THR A 124 -32.55 -7.33 -4.48
CA THR A 124 -31.31 -8.07 -4.78
C THR A 124 -30.09 -7.16 -4.85
N GLU A 125 -30.23 -5.94 -5.35
CA GLU A 125 -29.16 -4.94 -5.34
C GLU A 125 -28.85 -4.47 -3.92
N ASN A 126 -29.86 -4.18 -3.10
CA ASN A 126 -29.68 -3.84 -1.69
C ASN A 126 -28.97 -4.96 -0.92
N GLN A 127 -29.33 -6.21 -1.17
CA GLN A 127 -28.66 -7.34 -0.52
C GLN A 127 -27.18 -7.40 -0.89
N LYS A 128 -26.83 -7.24 -2.18
CA LYS A 128 -25.44 -7.19 -2.62
C LYS A 128 -24.67 -6.01 -2.03
N LEU A 129 -25.30 -4.83 -1.95
CA LEU A 129 -24.68 -3.64 -1.33
C LEU A 129 -24.43 -3.84 0.17
N ARG A 130 -25.31 -4.56 0.86
CA ARG A 130 -25.10 -4.92 2.28
C ARG A 130 -23.95 -5.90 2.44
N GLU A 131 -23.87 -6.91 1.57
CA GLU A 131 -22.76 -7.87 1.56
C GLU A 131 -21.42 -7.17 1.30
N THR A 132 -21.35 -6.28 0.30
CA THR A 132 -20.11 -5.53 0.02
C THR A 132 -19.73 -4.58 1.17
N LEU A 133 -20.70 -3.95 1.83
CA LEU A 133 -20.44 -3.14 3.02
C LEU A 133 -19.94 -3.99 4.19
N GLU A 134 -20.45 -5.21 4.37
CA GLU A 134 -19.97 -6.13 5.40
C GLU A 134 -18.52 -6.55 5.13
N ASP A 135 -18.18 -6.86 3.87
CA ASP A 135 -16.82 -7.21 3.45
C ASP A 135 -15.85 -6.04 3.66
N TYR A 136 -16.23 -4.82 3.26
CA TYR A 136 -15.41 -3.63 3.54
C TYR A 136 -15.20 -3.36 5.03
N ASN A 137 -16.23 -3.60 5.86
CA ASN A 137 -16.08 -3.45 7.31
C ASN A 137 -15.11 -4.51 7.89
N LYS A 138 -15.10 -5.74 7.35
CA LYS A 138 -14.12 -6.77 7.74
C LYS A 138 -12.70 -6.36 7.33
N GLU A 139 -12.51 -5.93 6.08
CA GLU A 139 -11.21 -5.42 5.62
C GLU A 139 -10.72 -4.24 6.47
N PHE A 140 -11.62 -3.31 6.82
CA PHE A 140 -11.27 -2.17 7.69
C PHE A 140 -10.84 -2.62 9.09
N ALA A 141 -11.52 -3.62 9.66
CA ALA A 141 -11.14 -4.19 10.96
C ALA A 141 -9.76 -4.88 10.89
N GLU A 142 -9.46 -5.59 9.80
CA GLU A 142 -8.15 -6.21 9.58
C GLU A 142 -7.04 -5.17 9.44
N VAL A 143 -7.25 -4.11 8.65
CA VAL A 143 -6.29 -3.01 8.51
C VAL A 143 -6.03 -2.32 9.85
N LYS A 144 -7.06 -2.09 10.66
CA LYS A 144 -6.91 -1.51 12.00
C LYS A 144 -6.08 -2.41 12.92
N ASN A 145 -6.22 -3.73 12.81
CA ASN A 145 -5.40 -4.69 13.56
C ASN A 145 -3.93 -4.68 13.07
N GLN A 146 -3.72 -4.59 11.77
CA GLN A 146 -2.37 -4.43 11.20
C GLN A 146 -1.70 -3.14 11.68
N GLU A 147 -2.44 -2.04 11.85
CA GLU A 147 -1.89 -0.78 12.39
C GLU A 147 -1.33 -0.95 13.82
N VAL A 148 -1.99 -1.75 14.67
CA VAL A 148 -1.50 -2.10 16.01
C VAL A 148 -0.19 -2.88 15.91
N THR A 149 -0.12 -3.85 15.00
CA THR A 149 1.09 -4.65 14.76
C THR A 149 2.24 -3.78 14.25
N ILE A 150 1.98 -2.86 13.32
CA ILE A 150 2.97 -1.92 12.79
C ILE A 150 3.47 -0.99 13.91
N LYS A 151 2.60 -0.49 14.79
CA LYS A 151 3.02 0.33 15.95
C LYS A 151 3.93 -0.45 16.88
N ALA A 152 3.61 -1.70 17.21
CA ALA A 152 4.44 -2.55 18.04
C ALA A 152 5.81 -2.83 17.40
N LEU A 153 5.85 -3.11 16.09
CA LEU A 153 7.11 -3.33 15.36
C LEU A 153 7.97 -2.05 15.29
N LYS A 154 7.35 -0.89 15.06
CA LYS A 154 8.06 0.40 15.06
C LYS A 154 8.67 0.72 16.42
N GLU A 155 7.96 0.42 17.51
CA GLU A 155 8.48 0.64 18.86
C GLU A 155 9.66 -0.28 19.16
N LYS A 156 9.56 -1.55 18.74
CA LYS A 156 10.67 -2.50 18.86
C LYS A 156 11.91 -2.09 18.07
N ILE A 157 11.74 -1.51 16.88
CA ILE A 157 12.84 -0.94 16.08
C ILE A 157 13.49 0.23 16.84
N ARG A 158 12.69 1.15 17.41
CA ARG A 158 13.23 2.24 18.24
C ARG A 158 14.01 1.73 19.45
N GLU A 159 13.51 0.71 20.14
CA GLU A 159 14.21 0.11 21.27
C GLU A 159 15.57 -0.48 20.84
N TYR A 160 15.63 -1.18 19.70
CA TYR A 160 16.89 -1.70 19.16
C TYR A 160 17.85 -0.59 18.73
N GLU A 161 17.36 0.45 18.04
CA GLU A 161 18.16 1.61 17.65
C GLU A 161 18.74 2.33 18.87
N GLN A 162 17.93 2.54 19.91
CA GLN A 162 18.38 3.17 21.15
C GLN A 162 19.42 2.29 21.87
N THR A 163 19.20 0.98 21.90
CA THR A 163 20.15 0.03 22.51
C THR A 163 21.49 0.04 21.78
N LEU A 164 21.48 0.01 20.45
CA LEU A 164 22.69 0.10 19.62
C LEU A 164 23.40 1.44 19.80
N LYS A 165 22.65 2.55 19.86
CA LYS A 165 23.22 3.86 20.12
C LYS A 165 23.91 3.93 21.49
N ASN A 166 23.24 3.43 22.53
CA ASN A 166 23.82 3.39 23.87
C ASN A 166 25.08 2.49 23.92
N GLN A 167 25.07 1.35 23.22
CA GLN A 167 26.25 0.49 23.11
C GLN A 167 27.41 1.20 22.39
N ALA A 168 27.12 1.91 21.30
CA ALA A 168 28.13 2.68 20.57
C ALA A 168 28.68 3.84 21.41
N GLU A 169 27.83 4.58 22.15
CA GLU A 169 28.26 5.63 23.08
C GLU A 169 29.13 5.07 24.21
N ASN A 170 28.74 3.94 24.82
CA ASN A 170 29.54 3.30 25.87
C ASN A 170 30.91 2.83 25.34
N LEU A 171 30.96 2.22 24.15
CA LEU A 171 32.22 1.81 23.50
C LEU A 171 33.10 3.02 23.17
N ALA A 172 32.50 4.13 22.71
CA ALA A 172 33.21 5.36 22.42
C ALA A 172 33.80 5.97 23.70
N GLN A 173 33.02 6.05 24.79
CA GLN A 173 33.49 6.53 26.09
C GLN A 173 34.61 5.65 26.65
N GLU A 174 34.48 4.33 26.56
CA GLU A 174 35.52 3.41 27.02
C GLU A 174 36.83 3.58 26.22
N LYS A 175 36.73 3.81 24.90
CA LYS A 175 37.89 4.11 24.05
C LYS A 175 38.51 5.47 24.33
N GLU A 176 37.69 6.48 24.56
CA GLU A 176 38.16 7.82 24.95
C GLU A 176 38.90 7.76 26.29
N GLN A 177 38.36 7.02 27.25
CA GLN A 177 38.99 6.84 28.56
C GLN A 177 40.29 6.01 28.48
N GLN A 178 40.35 4.98 27.64
CA GLN A 178 41.58 4.26 27.35
C GLN A 178 42.65 5.18 26.76
N LEU A 179 42.29 5.97 25.73
CA LEU A 179 43.21 6.92 25.12
C LEU A 179 43.70 7.96 26.13
N HIS A 180 42.80 8.48 26.97
CA HIS A 180 43.17 9.43 28.01
C HIS A 180 44.19 8.84 28.99
N ASN A 181 43.98 7.59 29.44
CA ASN A 181 44.92 6.89 30.31
C ASN A 181 46.28 6.65 29.62
N ASP A 182 46.27 6.22 28.35
CA ASP A 182 47.51 6.00 27.57
C ASP A 182 48.30 7.30 27.37
N TYR A 183 47.60 8.42 27.13
CA TYR A 183 48.23 9.73 27.01
C TYR A 183 48.80 10.19 28.35
N ALA A 184 48.06 10.04 29.46
CA ALA A 184 48.55 10.37 30.79
C ALA A 184 49.78 9.53 31.18
N GLU A 185 49.81 8.23 30.84
CA GLU A 185 50.97 7.39 31.09
C GLU A 185 52.18 7.77 30.23
N LYS A 186 51.96 8.11 28.95
CA LYS A 186 53.02 8.63 28.08
C LYS A 186 53.57 9.96 28.59
N GLU A 187 52.71 10.87 29.03
CA GLU A 187 53.10 12.16 29.61
C GLU A 187 53.93 11.93 30.88
N ARG A 188 53.50 11.03 31.77
CA ARG A 188 54.26 10.66 32.98
C ARG A 188 55.63 10.09 32.64
N LYS A 189 55.72 9.17 31.68
CA LYS A 189 57.01 8.59 31.22
C LYS A 189 57.92 9.64 30.58
N LEU A 190 57.34 10.56 29.81
CA LEU A 190 58.09 11.65 29.21
C LEU A 190 58.67 12.56 30.29
N GLN A 191 57.87 12.88 31.30
CA GLN A 191 58.28 13.71 32.43
C GLN A 191 59.34 13.01 33.29
N GLU A 192 59.17 11.73 33.64
CA GLU A 192 60.19 10.93 34.34
C GLU A 192 61.52 10.89 33.56
N SER A 193 61.46 10.73 32.23
CA SER A 193 62.65 10.78 31.36
C SER A 193 63.30 12.17 31.34
N GLN A 194 62.49 13.23 31.25
CA GLN A 194 62.96 14.60 31.26
C GLN A 194 63.63 14.97 32.59
N GLU A 195 63.05 14.55 33.72
CA GLU A 195 63.64 14.70 35.06
C GLU A 195 64.95 13.89 35.18
N SER A 196 64.99 12.66 34.67
CA SER A 196 66.21 11.85 34.64
C SER A 196 67.33 12.50 33.80
N MET A 197 66.98 13.06 32.64
CA MET A 197 67.91 13.77 31.78
C MET A 197 68.40 15.08 32.42
N ALA A 198 67.52 15.82 33.10
CA ALA A 198 67.88 17.02 33.84
C ALA A 198 68.86 16.69 34.99
N SER A 199 68.60 15.62 35.74
CA SER A 199 69.51 15.12 36.80
C SER A 199 70.89 14.72 36.25
N ARG A 200 70.95 14.03 35.10
CA ARG A 200 72.22 13.71 34.43
C ARG A 200 72.97 14.93 33.92
N LEU A 201 72.23 15.94 33.44
CA LEU A 201 72.81 17.21 33.02
C LEU A 201 73.45 17.93 34.21
N ASP A 202 72.72 18.01 35.32
CA ASP A 202 73.19 18.60 36.59
C ASP A 202 74.44 17.89 37.13
N GLU A 203 74.46 16.54 37.11
CA GLU A 203 75.65 15.77 37.46
C GLU A 203 76.84 16.04 36.52
N ALA A 204 76.59 16.20 35.21
CA ALA A 204 77.62 16.50 34.23
C ALA A 204 78.17 17.92 34.41
N GLU A 205 77.30 18.90 34.66
CA GLU A 205 77.67 20.29 34.98
C GLU A 205 78.51 20.33 36.26
N HIS A 206 78.11 19.61 37.32
CA HIS A 206 78.91 19.46 38.53
C HIS A 206 80.28 18.84 38.26
N LYS A 207 80.38 17.80 37.41
CA LYS A 207 81.67 17.21 37.02
C LYS A 207 82.54 18.19 36.24
N VAL A 208 81.96 18.96 35.32
CA VAL A 208 82.68 20.00 34.56
C VAL A 208 83.19 21.07 35.52
N GLN A 209 82.37 21.51 36.47
CA GLN A 209 82.77 22.52 37.46
C GLN A 209 83.87 22.00 38.40
N ASN A 210 83.80 20.74 38.81
CA ASN A 210 84.86 20.09 39.58
C ASN A 210 86.17 19.99 38.78
N LEU A 211 86.09 19.61 37.50
CA LEU A 211 87.26 19.55 36.61
C LEU A 211 87.84 20.94 36.34
N GLN A 212 87.01 21.97 36.17
CA GLN A 212 87.45 23.36 36.07
C GLN A 212 88.18 23.80 37.34
N THR A 213 87.62 23.52 38.51
CA THR A 213 88.26 23.85 39.80
C THR A 213 89.59 23.12 39.95
N ALA A 214 89.65 21.81 39.61
CA ALA A 214 90.90 21.05 39.65
C ALA A 214 91.93 21.56 38.63
N LEU A 215 91.50 21.99 37.45
CA LEU A 215 92.37 22.61 36.45
C LEU A 215 92.94 23.94 36.98
N GLU A 216 92.11 24.78 37.60
CA GLU A 216 92.57 26.02 38.23
C GLU A 216 93.58 25.72 39.34
N THR A 217 93.31 24.74 40.21
CA THR A 217 94.25 24.31 41.25
C THR A 217 95.57 23.84 40.66
N THR A 218 95.55 22.94 39.66
CA THR A 218 96.78 22.45 39.02
C THR A 218 97.53 23.56 38.27
N GLN A 219 96.82 24.54 37.68
CA GLN A 219 97.43 25.73 37.09
C GLN A 219 98.11 26.60 38.17
N THR A 220 97.48 26.80 39.33
CA THR A 220 98.10 27.53 40.45
C THR A 220 99.31 26.78 41.01
N GLU A 221 99.23 25.46 41.19
CA GLU A 221 100.37 24.64 41.63
C GLU A 221 101.52 24.68 40.62
N LEU A 222 101.23 24.63 39.32
CA LEU A 222 102.23 24.81 38.26
C LEU A 222 102.86 26.20 38.31
N PHE A 223 102.07 27.25 38.57
CA PHE A 223 102.57 28.61 38.71
C PHE A 223 103.48 28.76 39.94
N ASP A 224 103.10 28.17 41.07
CA ASP A 224 103.91 28.16 42.29
C ASP A 224 105.20 27.35 42.10
N LEU A 225 105.13 26.20 41.44
CA LEU A 225 106.31 25.37 41.14
C LEU A 225 107.24 26.08 40.15
N LYS A 226 106.68 26.78 39.16
CA LYS A 226 107.43 27.62 38.23
C LYS A 226 108.14 28.76 38.96
N THR A 227 107.45 29.43 39.89
CA THR A 227 108.02 30.48 40.73
C THR A 227 109.15 29.93 41.61
N LYS A 228 108.93 28.80 42.29
CA LYS A 228 109.97 28.12 43.10
C LYS A 228 111.16 27.65 42.27
N TYR A 229 110.94 27.17 41.04
CA TYR A 229 112.02 26.80 40.12
C TYR A 229 112.83 28.03 39.68
N ASP A 230 112.16 29.15 39.40
CA ASP A 230 112.82 30.40 39.03
C ASP A 230 113.58 30.99 40.25
N GLU A 231 113.04 30.87 41.47
CA GLU A 231 113.74 31.19 42.74
C GLU A 231 114.95 30.28 43.00
N GLU A 232 114.85 28.96 42.77
CA GLU A 232 115.96 28.03 42.96
C GLU A 232 117.05 28.21 41.89
N SER A 233 116.65 28.52 40.66
CA SER A 233 117.54 28.88 39.55
C SER A 233 118.32 30.17 39.85
N THR A 234 117.63 31.20 40.35
CA THR A 234 118.27 32.46 40.76
C THR A 234 119.16 32.28 41.98
N ALA A 235 118.75 31.49 42.99
CA ALA A 235 119.59 31.14 44.14
C ALA A 235 120.84 30.34 43.75
N LYS A 236 120.74 29.42 42.77
CA LYS A 236 121.89 28.70 42.20
C LYS A 236 122.82 29.63 41.41
N ALA A 237 122.27 30.63 40.70
CA ALA A 237 123.07 31.64 40.04
C ALA A 237 123.84 32.52 41.06
N GLU A 238 123.19 32.93 42.16
CA GLU A 238 123.83 33.70 43.24
C GLU A 238 124.86 32.88 44.06
N ALA A 239 124.65 31.57 44.21
CA ALA A 239 125.62 30.67 44.85
C ALA A 239 126.85 30.43 43.98
N ALA A 240 126.68 30.27 42.66
CA ALA A 240 127.77 30.17 41.71
C ALA A 240 128.57 31.49 41.58
N GLU A 241 127.92 32.64 41.79
CA GLU A 241 128.59 33.95 41.80
C GLU A 241 129.44 34.16 43.09
N ARG A 242 128.94 33.73 44.26
CA ARG A 242 129.73 33.75 45.52
C ARG A 242 130.90 32.76 45.53
N GLU A 243 130.77 31.60 44.87
CA GLU A 243 131.87 30.62 44.74
C GLU A 243 132.91 31.07 43.69
N ALA A 244 132.50 31.82 42.66
CA ALA A 244 133.40 32.44 41.68
C ALA A 244 134.13 33.69 42.20
N GLU A 245 133.56 34.44 43.16
CA GLU A 245 134.25 35.54 43.86
C GLU A 245 135.20 35.04 44.95
N ALA A 246 134.83 34.01 45.72
CA ALA A 246 135.71 33.42 46.74
C ALA A 246 136.96 32.71 46.15
N LEU A 247 136.85 32.16 44.93
CA LEU A 247 137.99 31.57 44.21
C LEU A 247 138.82 32.58 43.42
N ARG A 248 138.34 33.81 43.20
CA ARG A 248 139.10 34.91 42.55
C ARG A 248 140.08 35.61 43.49
N GLU A 249 139.85 35.57 44.81
CA GLU A 249 140.73 36.20 45.81
C GLU A 249 141.85 35.28 46.35
N GLN A 250 141.73 33.96 46.20
CA GLN A 250 142.79 32.99 46.52
C GLN A 250 143.77 32.72 45.36
N LEU A 251 143.52 33.28 44.17
CA LEU A 251 144.27 33.01 42.93
C LEU A 251 145.33 34.07 42.59
N THR A 252 145.70 34.94 43.53
CA THR A 252 146.74 35.98 43.34
C THR A 252 147.96 35.84 44.25
N SER A 253 148.06 34.83 45.13
CA SER A 253 149.18 34.74 46.08
C SER A 253 149.79 33.36 46.32
N ALA A 254 149.92 32.51 45.31
CA ALA A 254 150.92 31.43 45.33
C ALA A 254 151.13 30.81 43.94
N ASN A 255 152.01 31.41 43.15
CA ASN A 255 152.55 30.79 41.95
C ASN A 255 154.09 30.83 42.02
N LYS A 256 154.70 29.85 42.70
CA LYS A 256 156.12 29.51 42.50
C LYS A 256 156.50 28.14 43.11
N SER A 257 156.89 27.22 42.22
CA SER A 257 157.85 26.11 42.40
C SER A 257 157.32 24.65 42.50
N LEU A 258 157.40 23.96 41.35
CA LEU A 258 158.23 22.76 41.08
C LEU A 258 157.79 21.33 41.55
N GLN A 259 157.40 20.54 40.53
CA GLN A 259 157.69 19.13 40.16
C GLN A 259 157.45 17.88 41.06
N LEU A 260 156.84 16.91 40.36
CA LEU A 260 157.09 15.44 40.24
C LEU A 260 156.55 14.40 41.26
N ALA A 261 155.72 13.50 40.69
CA ALA A 261 155.78 12.03 40.75
C ALA A 261 155.32 11.31 42.06
N THR A 262 154.75 10.10 42.10
CA THR A 262 154.76 8.94 41.18
C THR A 262 153.78 7.84 41.70
N GLN A 263 153.27 6.97 40.80
CA GLN A 263 153.14 5.48 40.93
C GLN A 263 152.05 4.81 41.81
N ILE A 264 151.48 3.61 41.56
CA ILE A 264 151.43 2.63 40.42
C ILE A 264 150.45 1.46 40.78
N GLN A 265 149.85 0.82 39.74
CA GLN A 265 149.46 -0.62 39.57
C GLN A 265 148.46 -1.33 40.54
N LYS A 266 147.77 -2.44 40.19
CA LYS A 266 147.82 -3.44 39.09
C LYS A 266 146.51 -4.25 39.05
N ALA A 267 146.14 -4.79 37.89
CA ALA A 267 145.25 -5.96 37.75
C ALA A 267 145.99 -7.26 38.21
N PRO A 268 145.34 -8.43 38.45
CA PRO A 268 144.85 -9.27 37.35
C PRO A 268 143.66 -10.21 37.68
N ASP A 269 143.38 -11.07 36.68
CA ASP A 269 142.29 -11.97 36.34
C ASP A 269 142.27 -13.37 37.02
N MET A 270 141.08 -13.98 37.15
CA MET A 270 140.70 -15.36 36.76
C MET A 270 139.57 -16.00 37.62
N GLU A 271 138.46 -16.29 36.93
CA GLU A 271 137.79 -17.60 36.81
C GLU A 271 136.98 -18.25 37.97
N GLN A 272 135.86 -18.88 37.56
CA GLN A 272 134.99 -19.85 38.25
C GLN A 272 133.79 -19.34 39.09
N ALA A 273 132.62 -19.26 38.45
CA ALA A 273 131.33 -19.74 38.97
C ALA A 273 130.21 -19.70 37.89
N VAL A 274 130.42 -20.43 36.78
CA VAL A 274 129.38 -20.68 35.76
C VAL A 274 128.57 -21.90 36.20
N GLU A 275 127.61 -21.71 37.12
CA GLU A 275 126.56 -22.71 37.36
C GLU A 275 125.31 -22.14 38.05
N VAL A 276 125.40 -20.98 38.71
CA VAL A 276 124.24 -20.29 39.33
C VAL A 276 123.66 -19.20 38.41
N VAL A 277 124.46 -18.65 37.51
CA VAL A 277 124.02 -17.60 36.57
C VAL A 277 123.14 -18.15 35.47
N SER A 278 123.38 -19.38 34.99
CA SER A 278 122.51 -20.05 34.02
C SER A 278 121.14 -20.37 34.62
N ARG A 279 121.05 -20.66 35.92
CA ARG A 279 119.79 -20.88 36.63
C ARG A 279 119.07 -19.56 36.89
N SER A 280 119.76 -18.48 37.28
CA SER A 280 119.14 -17.15 37.50
C SER A 280 118.74 -16.42 36.21
N SER A 281 119.47 -16.62 35.10
CA SER A 281 119.13 -16.07 33.79
C SER A 281 117.94 -16.82 33.18
N LEU A 282 117.92 -18.16 33.30
CA LEU A 282 116.76 -18.95 32.92
C LEU A 282 115.57 -18.67 33.83
N GLU A 283 115.73 -18.42 35.14
CA GLU A 283 114.64 -18.11 36.07
C GLU A 283 114.09 -16.68 35.87
N ALA A 284 114.92 -15.71 35.51
CA ALA A 284 114.49 -14.39 35.08
C ALA A 284 113.80 -14.40 33.72
N GLU A 285 114.28 -15.21 32.77
CA GLU A 285 113.69 -15.39 31.45
C GLU A 285 112.40 -16.23 31.51
N LEU A 286 112.33 -17.23 32.40
CA LEU A 286 111.12 -18.00 32.70
C LEU A 286 110.09 -17.13 33.41
N SER A 287 110.48 -16.27 34.35
CA SER A 287 109.60 -15.28 35.00
C SER A 287 109.12 -14.19 34.03
N ALA A 288 109.96 -13.78 33.07
CA ALA A 288 109.55 -12.87 32.01
C ALA A 288 108.57 -13.55 31.05
N LYS A 289 108.82 -14.82 30.67
CA LYS A 289 107.91 -15.61 29.83
C LYS A 289 106.62 -16.02 30.56
N GLU A 290 106.65 -16.23 31.87
CA GLU A 290 105.45 -16.45 32.69
C GLU A 290 104.62 -15.17 32.79
N ARG A 291 105.24 -13.99 32.95
CA ARG A 291 104.54 -12.71 32.88
C ARG A 291 103.96 -12.44 31.49
N GLU A 292 104.70 -12.73 30.43
CA GLU A 292 104.22 -12.64 29.04
C GLU A 292 103.08 -13.64 28.79
N MET A 293 103.15 -14.85 29.36
CA MET A 293 102.09 -15.86 29.29
C MET A 293 100.83 -15.42 30.03
N VAL A 294 100.96 -14.85 31.24
CA VAL A 294 99.83 -14.28 31.98
C VAL A 294 99.20 -13.14 31.20
N GLN A 295 100.01 -12.26 30.61
CA GLN A 295 99.52 -11.14 29.80
C GLN A 295 98.82 -11.62 28.51
N LEU A 296 99.38 -12.63 27.83
CA LEU A 296 98.74 -13.27 26.67
C LEU A 296 97.43 -13.99 27.07
N VAL A 297 97.37 -14.60 28.26
CA VAL A 297 96.13 -15.22 28.78
C VAL A 297 95.09 -14.16 29.08
N GLU A 298 95.47 -13.03 29.69
CA GLU A 298 94.57 -11.90 29.93
C GLU A 298 94.07 -11.27 28.63
N ASP A 299 94.94 -11.12 27.62
CA ASP A 299 94.57 -10.61 26.30
C ASP A 299 93.64 -11.60 25.56
N VAL A 300 93.91 -12.90 25.64
CA VAL A 300 93.02 -13.94 25.10
C VAL A 300 91.67 -13.91 25.81
N GLN A 301 91.63 -13.77 27.14
CA GLN A 301 90.37 -13.63 27.88
C GLN A 301 89.61 -12.36 27.51
N ARG A 302 90.31 -11.23 27.34
CA ARG A 302 89.71 -9.96 26.91
C ARG A 302 89.16 -10.05 25.49
N LEU A 303 89.90 -10.67 24.57
CA LEU A 303 89.46 -10.91 23.20
C LEU A 303 88.29 -11.90 23.15
N GLN A 304 88.29 -12.94 23.98
CA GLN A 304 87.17 -13.88 24.13
C GLN A 304 85.92 -13.18 24.67
N ALA A 305 86.04 -12.31 25.67
CA ALA A 305 84.94 -11.51 26.18
C ALA A 305 84.40 -10.52 25.12
N SER A 306 85.30 -9.89 24.36
CA SER A 306 84.92 -9.01 23.24
C SER A 306 84.22 -9.78 22.12
N LEU A 307 84.68 -10.98 21.79
CA LEU A 307 84.04 -11.86 20.81
C LEU A 307 82.68 -12.37 21.30
N ALA A 308 82.55 -12.70 22.59
CA ALA A 308 81.29 -13.09 23.19
C ALA A 308 80.26 -11.95 23.12
N LYS A 309 80.68 -10.73 23.49
CA LYS A 309 79.84 -9.53 23.41
C LYS A 309 79.46 -9.18 21.97
N LEU A 310 80.39 -9.33 21.02
CA LEU A 310 80.10 -9.12 19.60
C LEU A 310 79.12 -10.18 19.07
N ARG A 311 79.26 -11.45 19.50
CA ARG A 311 78.31 -12.51 19.17
C ARG A 311 76.93 -12.25 19.76
N GLU A 312 76.84 -11.79 21.00
CA GLU A 312 75.57 -11.46 21.66
C GLU A 312 74.88 -10.25 20.98
N ASN A 313 75.65 -9.21 20.65
CA ASN A 313 75.15 -8.06 19.88
C ASN A 313 74.69 -8.47 18.48
N SER A 314 75.46 -9.33 17.79
CA SER A 314 75.08 -9.83 16.47
C SER A 314 73.84 -10.73 16.54
N SER A 315 73.75 -11.58 17.56
CA SER A 315 72.60 -12.48 17.78
C SER A 315 71.34 -11.68 18.09
N SER A 316 71.43 -10.67 18.95
CA SER A 316 70.28 -9.80 19.26
C SER A 316 69.83 -8.98 18.05
N GLN A 317 70.78 -8.49 17.24
CA GLN A 317 70.46 -7.79 15.99
C GLN A 317 69.81 -8.72 14.96
N ILE A 318 70.28 -9.98 14.84
CA ILE A 318 69.65 -11.00 13.99
C ILE A 318 68.22 -11.27 14.48
N SER A 319 68.00 -11.51 15.77
CA SER A 319 66.67 -11.75 16.31
C SER A 319 65.72 -10.55 16.12
N GLN A 320 66.22 -9.31 16.25
CA GLN A 320 65.42 -8.12 15.95
C GLN A 320 65.05 -8.03 14.46
N LEU A 321 65.99 -8.32 13.56
CA LEU A 321 65.71 -8.34 12.12
C LEU A 321 64.74 -9.45 11.75
N GLU A 322 64.85 -10.65 12.32
CA GLU A 322 63.91 -11.75 12.14
C GLU A 322 62.50 -11.40 12.66
N GLN A 323 62.41 -10.73 13.80
CA GLN A 323 61.13 -10.24 14.34
C GLN A 323 60.53 -9.16 13.44
N GLN A 324 61.33 -8.24 12.90
CA GLN A 324 60.85 -7.25 11.93
C GLN A 324 60.41 -7.88 10.62
N LEU A 325 61.13 -8.89 10.13
CA LEU A 325 60.81 -9.58 8.88
C LEU A 325 59.53 -10.41 9.02
N SER A 326 59.34 -11.09 10.15
CA SER A 326 58.09 -11.79 10.46
C SER A 326 56.91 -10.84 10.63
N ALA A 327 57.08 -9.71 11.32
CA ALA A 327 56.06 -8.68 11.43
C ALA A 327 55.68 -8.09 10.06
N LYS A 328 56.68 -7.74 9.23
CA LYS A 328 56.44 -7.26 7.86
C LYS A 328 55.77 -8.31 6.97
N SER A 329 56.17 -9.57 7.08
CA SER A 329 55.54 -10.69 6.36
C SER A 329 54.08 -10.89 6.77
N ALA A 330 53.77 -10.78 8.06
CA ALA A 330 52.40 -10.83 8.55
C ALA A 330 51.55 -9.66 8.03
N THR A 331 52.09 -8.44 8.02
CA THR A 331 51.39 -7.29 7.45
C THR A 331 51.19 -7.40 5.93
N LEU A 332 52.17 -7.96 5.21
CA LEU A 332 52.05 -8.23 3.77
C LEU A 332 50.95 -9.25 3.51
N LYS A 333 50.92 -10.34 4.27
CA LYS A 333 49.88 -11.36 4.16
C LYS A 333 48.48 -10.78 4.45
N GLN A 334 48.37 -9.92 5.45
CA GLN A 334 47.12 -9.24 5.79
C GLN A 334 46.68 -8.23 4.71
N LEU A 335 47.65 -7.57 4.05
CA LEU A 335 47.39 -6.69 2.91
C LEU A 335 47.00 -7.50 1.66
N GLU A 336 47.66 -8.64 1.40
CA GLU A 336 47.32 -9.57 0.33
C GLU A 336 45.92 -10.15 0.52
N GLU A 337 45.54 -10.55 1.74
CA GLU A 337 44.18 -11.02 2.06
C GLU A 337 43.13 -9.92 1.79
N LYS A 338 43.41 -8.68 2.22
CA LYS A 338 42.55 -7.54 1.91
C LYS A 338 42.47 -7.22 0.42
N LEU A 339 43.57 -7.41 -0.32
CA LEU A 339 43.60 -7.22 -1.77
C LEU A 339 42.82 -8.32 -2.50
N GLN A 340 42.88 -9.55 -2.00
CA GLN A 340 42.12 -10.69 -2.50
C GLN A 340 40.61 -10.54 -2.20
N GLU A 341 40.24 -10.04 -1.02
CA GLU A 341 38.85 -9.67 -0.69
C GLU A 341 38.35 -8.50 -1.57
N GLN A 342 39.25 -7.62 -2.02
CA GLN A 342 38.93 -6.57 -3.00
C GLN A 342 38.92 -7.08 -4.45
N ALA A 343 39.58 -8.20 -4.76
CA ALA A 343 39.59 -8.78 -6.11
C ALA A 343 38.22 -9.38 -6.50
N ASP A 344 37.43 -9.86 -5.53
CA ASP A 344 36.02 -10.23 -5.75
C ASP A 344 35.12 -9.02 -6.08
N TYR A 345 35.59 -7.79 -5.84
CA TYR A 345 34.94 -6.56 -6.31
C TYR A 345 35.42 -6.10 -7.70
N GLU A 346 36.50 -6.67 -8.25
CA GLU A 346 37.03 -6.30 -9.57
C GLU A 346 36.45 -7.10 -10.74
N GLU A 347 35.69 -8.18 -10.52
CA GLU A 347 34.98 -8.86 -11.63
C GLU A 347 33.91 -7.96 -12.28
N ASP A 348 33.42 -6.95 -11.56
CA ASP A 348 32.50 -5.91 -12.06
C ASP A 348 33.23 -4.72 -12.74
N SER A 349 34.57 -4.67 -12.70
CA SER A 349 35.39 -3.61 -13.31
C SER A 349 35.86 -3.93 -14.74
N SER A 350 35.54 -5.12 -15.26
CA SER A 350 35.91 -5.55 -16.63
C SER A 350 35.09 -4.89 -17.75
N LYS A 351 34.11 -4.03 -17.42
CA LYS A 351 33.32 -3.28 -18.41
C LYS A 351 34.14 -2.10 -18.95
N PRO A 352 34.31 -1.96 -20.29
CA PRO A 352 35.01 -0.83 -20.88
C PRO A 352 34.43 0.51 -20.39
N LEU A 353 35.27 1.54 -20.24
CA LEU A 353 34.88 2.89 -19.78
C LEU A 353 33.68 3.46 -20.55
N GLU A 354 33.57 3.14 -21.84
CA GLU A 354 32.43 3.52 -22.69
C GLU A 354 31.11 2.89 -22.23
N VAL A 355 31.13 1.64 -21.76
CA VAL A 355 29.96 0.94 -21.22
C VAL A 355 29.54 1.54 -19.88
N LEU A 356 30.49 1.86 -18.99
CA LEU A 356 30.19 2.52 -17.71
C LEU A 356 29.61 3.93 -17.91
N LEU A 357 30.14 4.68 -18.87
CA LEU A 357 29.61 6.00 -19.23
C LEU A 357 28.21 5.89 -19.84
N LEU A 358 27.96 4.90 -20.70
CA LEU A 358 26.63 4.66 -21.26
C LEU A 358 25.62 4.20 -20.20
N GLU A 359 26.01 3.30 -19.30
CA GLU A 359 25.17 2.87 -18.17
C GLU A 359 24.85 4.05 -17.25
N LYS A 360 25.84 4.91 -16.95
CA LYS A 360 25.61 6.09 -16.11
C LYS A 360 24.79 7.16 -16.81
N ASN A 361 24.99 7.38 -18.11
CA ASN A 361 24.16 8.29 -18.90
C ASN A 361 22.72 7.78 -18.97
N ARG A 362 22.51 6.48 -19.18
CA ARG A 362 21.18 5.85 -19.18
C ARG A 362 20.51 5.95 -17.81
N SER A 363 21.26 5.75 -16.73
CA SER A 363 20.80 5.94 -15.36
C SER A 363 20.38 7.40 -15.10
N LEU A 364 21.20 8.37 -15.48
CA LEU A 364 20.90 9.80 -15.34
C LEU A 364 19.71 10.23 -16.21
N GLN A 365 19.55 9.66 -17.40
CA GLN A 365 18.38 9.89 -18.26
C GLN A 365 17.10 9.32 -17.64
N SER A 366 17.17 8.12 -17.06
CA SER A 366 16.05 7.50 -16.35
C SER A 366 15.66 8.29 -15.11
N GLU A 367 16.64 8.78 -14.35
CA GLU A 367 16.42 9.66 -13.20
C GLU A 367 15.81 11.00 -13.64
N ASN A 368 16.31 11.61 -14.72
CA ASN A 368 15.73 12.84 -15.28
C ASN A 368 14.28 12.63 -15.74
N ALA A 369 13.98 11.51 -16.40
CA ALA A 369 12.62 11.19 -16.82
C ALA A 369 11.69 11.01 -15.61
N SER A 370 12.17 10.34 -14.57
CA SER A 370 11.42 10.13 -13.32
C SER A 370 11.15 11.45 -12.60
N LEU A 371 12.17 12.31 -12.49
CA LEU A 371 12.03 13.66 -11.92
C LEU A 371 11.08 14.55 -12.73
N ARG A 372 11.08 14.44 -14.07
CA ARG A 372 10.13 15.16 -14.92
C ARG A 372 8.70 14.70 -14.66
N ILE A 373 8.46 13.39 -14.58
CA ILE A 373 7.14 12.83 -14.28
C ILE A 373 6.67 13.30 -12.90
N ALA A 374 7.53 13.18 -11.88
CA ALA A 374 7.22 13.65 -10.53
C ALA A 374 6.89 15.15 -10.50
N ASN A 375 7.63 15.98 -11.26
CA ASN A 375 7.37 17.41 -11.34
C ASN A 375 6.04 17.72 -12.05
N THR A 376 5.72 16.99 -13.14
CA THR A 376 4.41 17.13 -13.80
C THR A 376 3.25 16.71 -12.89
N GLU A 377 3.42 15.64 -12.11
CA GLU A 377 2.42 15.18 -11.14
C GLU A 377 2.25 16.19 -10.01
N LEU A 378 3.36 16.70 -9.45
CA LEU A 378 3.33 17.71 -8.38
C LEU A 378 2.66 19.00 -8.86
N SER A 379 2.96 19.45 -10.09
CA SER A 379 2.31 20.60 -10.71
C SER A 379 0.82 20.36 -10.96
N GLY A 380 0.43 19.14 -11.34
CA GLY A 380 -0.97 18.74 -11.47
C GLY A 380 -1.71 18.79 -10.13
N ARG A 381 -1.10 18.24 -9.06
CA ARG A 381 -1.64 18.30 -7.70
C ARG A 381 -1.78 19.74 -7.19
N TYR A 382 -0.78 20.58 -7.47
CA TYR A 382 -0.84 22.01 -7.13
C TYR A 382 -2.02 22.70 -7.81
N THR A 383 -2.24 22.42 -9.10
CA THR A 383 -3.35 23.00 -9.87
C THR A 383 -4.71 22.51 -9.35
N ALA A 384 -4.84 21.22 -9.05
CA ALA A 384 -6.05 20.65 -8.47
C ALA A 384 -6.38 21.27 -7.10
N LEU A 385 -5.37 21.37 -6.22
CA LEU A 385 -5.52 21.96 -4.90
C LEU A 385 -5.88 23.46 -4.99
N GLN A 386 -5.35 24.18 -5.98
CA GLN A 386 -5.70 25.57 -6.24
C GLN A 386 -7.19 25.71 -6.65
N VAL A 387 -7.70 24.78 -7.47
CA VAL A 387 -9.12 24.76 -7.85
C VAL A 387 -10.00 24.46 -6.64
N GLU A 388 -9.67 23.45 -5.84
CA GLU A 388 -10.42 23.13 -4.61
C GLU A 388 -10.41 24.29 -3.62
N PHE A 389 -9.26 24.94 -3.42
CA PHE A 389 -9.15 26.12 -2.57
C PHE A 389 -10.04 27.26 -3.07
N SER A 390 -10.04 27.54 -4.38
CA SER A 390 -10.91 28.56 -4.97
C SER A 390 -12.40 28.23 -4.78
N GLY A 391 -12.77 26.95 -4.90
CA GLY A 391 -14.12 26.46 -4.63
C GLY A 391 -14.53 26.67 -3.17
N ALA A 392 -13.66 26.30 -2.23
CA ALA A 392 -13.90 26.49 -0.80
C ALA A 392 -14.03 27.97 -0.40
N VAL A 393 -13.24 28.86 -1.03
CA VAL A 393 -13.37 30.31 -0.81
C VAL A 393 -14.72 30.82 -1.33
N ARG A 394 -15.18 30.34 -2.49
CA ARG A 394 -16.49 30.71 -3.06
C ARG A 394 -17.64 30.25 -2.17
N THR A 395 -17.63 29.00 -1.71
CA THR A 395 -18.67 28.49 -0.81
C THR A 395 -18.67 29.20 0.54
N SER A 396 -17.49 29.55 1.08
CA SER A 396 -17.40 30.37 2.29
C SER A 396 -18.00 31.76 2.11
N ALA A 397 -17.79 32.39 0.95
CA ALA A 397 -18.41 33.67 0.63
C ALA A 397 -19.94 33.57 0.54
N GLU A 398 -20.46 32.56 -0.15
CA GLU A 398 -21.91 32.29 -0.25
C GLU A 398 -22.54 32.02 1.12
N GLN A 399 -21.86 31.25 1.98
CA GLN A 399 -22.31 30.99 3.34
C GLN A 399 -22.37 32.28 4.18
N LYS A 400 -21.36 33.16 4.08
CA LYS A 400 -21.36 34.46 4.77
C LYS A 400 -22.53 35.33 4.33
N GLU A 401 -22.82 35.39 3.03
CA GLU A 401 -23.96 36.15 2.50
C GLU A 401 -25.29 35.61 3.03
N LEU A 402 -25.45 34.29 3.05
CA LEU A 402 -26.65 33.66 3.60
C LEU A 402 -26.82 33.94 5.10
N ILE A 403 -25.73 33.89 5.87
CA ILE A 403 -25.76 34.23 7.30
C ILE A 403 -26.19 35.68 7.49
N LEU A 404 -25.61 36.63 6.75
CA LEU A 404 -26.01 38.04 6.83
C LEU A 404 -27.50 38.24 6.52
N LYS A 405 -28.03 37.49 5.55
CA LYS A 405 -29.45 37.52 5.22
C LYS A 405 -30.32 36.97 6.35
N LEU A 406 -29.93 35.85 6.94
CA LEU A 406 -30.63 35.26 8.08
C LEU A 406 -30.57 36.16 9.32
N GLU A 407 -29.44 36.82 9.58
CA GLU A 407 -29.30 37.80 10.65
C GLU A 407 -30.23 39.00 10.44
N HIS A 408 -30.35 39.48 9.19
CA HIS A 408 -31.29 40.54 8.85
C HIS A 408 -32.76 40.13 9.04
N ASP A 409 -33.12 38.93 8.59
CA ASP A 409 -34.46 38.38 8.73
C ASP A 409 -34.82 38.15 10.22
N LEU A 410 -33.88 37.65 11.02
CA LEU A 410 -34.05 37.47 12.47
C LEU A 410 -34.18 38.82 13.20
N SER A 411 -33.37 39.82 12.83
CA SER A 411 -33.48 41.19 13.35
C SER A 411 -34.87 41.78 13.07
N THR A 412 -35.41 41.52 11.89
CA THR A 412 -36.77 41.93 11.49
C THR A 412 -37.83 41.23 12.34
N ILE A 413 -37.68 39.92 12.59
CA ILE A 413 -38.60 39.16 13.45
C ILE A 413 -38.51 39.63 14.91
N GLN A 414 -37.31 39.94 15.41
CA GLN A 414 -37.09 40.38 16.78
C GLN A 414 -37.65 41.80 17.01
N THR A 415 -37.57 42.67 16.01
CA THR A 415 -38.29 43.95 16.03
C THR A 415 -39.81 43.75 16.03
N MET A 416 -40.35 42.77 15.29
CA MET A 416 -41.78 42.41 15.39
C MET A 416 -42.16 41.79 16.74
N SER A 417 -41.28 41.00 17.34
CA SER A 417 -41.49 40.36 18.66
C SER A 417 -41.39 41.33 19.84
N SER A 418 -40.89 42.56 19.62
CA SER A 418 -40.84 43.62 20.63
C SER A 418 -42.19 44.34 20.82
N LEU A 419 -43.22 44.03 20.01
CA LEU A 419 -44.60 44.40 20.33
C LEU A 419 -45.13 43.46 21.42
N SER A 420 -45.24 44.01 22.63
CA SER A 420 -45.61 43.29 23.85
C SER A 420 -46.91 42.49 23.70
N ARG A 421 -46.83 41.21 24.09
CA ARG A 421 -47.94 40.30 24.32
C ARG A 421 -48.82 40.85 25.44
N PRO A 422 -50.14 41.07 25.27
CA PRO A 422 -51.00 41.43 26.39
C PRO A 422 -51.26 40.19 27.23
N ASP A 423 -50.98 40.29 28.53
CA ASP A 423 -51.39 39.29 29.51
C ASP A 423 -52.91 39.29 29.66
N ALA A 424 -53.44 38.08 29.86
CA ALA A 424 -54.85 37.80 29.98
C ALA A 424 -55.41 38.39 31.27
N GLU A 425 -56.13 39.50 31.17
CA GLU A 425 -57.28 39.83 32.02
C GLU A 425 -58.07 40.99 31.41
N GLY A 426 -59.40 40.83 31.32
CA GLY A 426 -60.27 41.73 30.58
C GLY A 426 -60.32 43.14 31.16
N ALA A 427 -59.86 44.13 30.38
CA ALA A 427 -60.21 45.53 30.56
C ALA A 427 -60.14 46.28 29.22
N ASP A 428 -61.28 46.88 28.90
CA ASP A 428 -61.55 48.07 28.07
C ASP A 428 -61.05 48.19 26.62
N LEU A 429 -62.02 48.46 25.74
CA LEU A 429 -61.89 48.74 24.32
C LEU A 429 -61.48 50.21 24.14
N GLY A 430 -60.18 50.50 24.17
CA GLY A 430 -59.70 51.88 24.04
C GLY A 430 -58.29 51.99 23.47
N GLY A 431 -58.05 51.50 22.26
CA GLY A 431 -56.75 51.65 21.60
C GLY A 431 -56.56 50.85 20.31
N MET A 432 -57.56 50.84 19.43
CA MET A 432 -57.55 50.02 18.20
C MET A 432 -57.38 50.86 16.93
N ASP A 433 -56.37 51.74 16.85
CA ASP A 433 -56.19 52.62 15.68
C ASP A 433 -54.86 52.45 14.91
N LYS A 434 -54.03 51.46 15.23
CA LYS A 434 -52.80 51.20 14.45
C LYS A 434 -52.48 49.71 14.27
N ILE A 435 -53.45 48.94 13.79
CA ILE A 435 -53.24 47.57 13.33
C ILE A 435 -53.57 47.53 11.83
N PRO A 436 -52.62 47.20 10.94
CA PRO A 436 -52.92 46.97 9.53
C PRO A 436 -53.94 45.83 9.38
N GLU A 437 -54.93 46.04 8.52
CA GLU A 437 -56.10 45.17 8.30
C GLU A 437 -55.83 43.65 8.19
N PRO A 438 -54.71 43.16 7.64
CA PRO A 438 -54.48 41.71 7.47
C PRO A 438 -54.44 40.92 8.79
N ILE A 439 -54.13 41.57 9.91
CA ILE A 439 -53.94 40.89 11.21
C ILE A 439 -55.28 40.72 11.95
N LYS A 440 -56.26 41.59 11.69
CA LYS A 440 -57.60 41.51 12.31
C LYS A 440 -58.38 40.30 11.80
N GLU A 441 -58.09 39.86 10.57
CA GLU A 441 -58.78 38.76 9.88
C GLU A 441 -58.21 37.38 10.22
N ALA A 442 -56.89 37.29 10.46
CA ALA A 442 -56.22 36.04 10.82
C ALA A 442 -56.61 35.52 12.21
N THR A 443 -56.88 36.41 13.18
CA THR A 443 -57.28 36.00 14.55
C THR A 443 -58.71 35.46 14.60
N ALA A 444 -59.59 35.84 13.66
CA ALA A 444 -60.95 35.32 13.59
C ALA A 444 -61.03 33.86 13.11
N MET A 445 -60.00 33.34 12.44
CA MET A 445 -59.99 31.97 11.88
C MET A 445 -59.67 30.86 12.89
N PHE A 446 -59.20 31.18 14.10
CA PHE A 446 -58.82 30.15 15.09
C PHE A 446 -59.94 29.78 16.07
N SER A 447 -61.05 30.54 16.10
CA SER A 447 -62.21 30.27 16.96
C SER A 447 -63.26 29.44 16.21
N GLY A 448 -62.97 28.16 16.04
CA GLY A 448 -63.87 27.22 15.38
C GLY A 448 -65.17 27.01 16.15
N VAL A 449 -66.27 27.56 15.66
CA VAL A 449 -67.64 27.10 15.92
C VAL A 449 -68.31 26.85 14.58
N GLY A 450 -68.71 25.59 14.36
CA GLY A 450 -69.25 25.13 13.09
C GLY A 450 -70.60 25.76 12.74
N SER A 451 -70.70 26.23 11.50
CA SER A 451 -71.94 26.27 10.74
C SER A 451 -71.61 26.28 9.25
N SER A 452 -72.21 25.34 8.53
CA SER A 452 -72.24 25.28 7.07
C SER A 452 -72.95 26.50 6.50
N SER A 453 -72.21 27.38 5.83
CA SER A 453 -72.78 28.37 4.90
C SER A 453 -71.76 28.66 3.80
N GLN A 454 -72.14 28.44 2.55
CA GLN A 454 -71.40 28.90 1.37
C GLN A 454 -71.14 30.40 1.52
N THR A 455 -69.88 30.79 1.67
CA THR A 455 -69.45 32.17 1.61
C THR A 455 -68.46 32.26 0.46
N GLU A 456 -68.85 32.95 -0.62
CA GLU A 456 -67.94 33.30 -1.70
C GLU A 456 -66.79 34.12 -1.10
N LEU A 457 -65.55 33.61 -1.22
CA LEU A 457 -64.37 34.33 -0.76
C LEU A 457 -64.11 35.54 -1.69
N PRO A 458 -63.71 36.71 -1.16
CA PRO A 458 -63.37 37.87 -1.98
C PRO A 458 -62.22 37.57 -2.94
N GLN A 459 -62.36 37.98 -4.21
CA GLN A 459 -61.39 37.74 -5.30
C GLN A 459 -59.92 38.01 -4.92
N GLY A 460 -59.65 39.03 -4.09
CA GLY A 460 -58.29 39.38 -3.64
C GLY A 460 -57.63 38.37 -2.68
N GLN A 461 -58.39 37.63 -1.87
CA GLN A 461 -57.84 36.57 -1.01
C GLN A 461 -57.41 35.35 -1.83
N MET A 462 -58.16 35.06 -2.89
CA MET A 462 -57.86 33.99 -3.83
C MET A 462 -56.61 34.31 -4.66
N ASP A 463 -56.45 35.57 -5.10
CA ASP A 463 -55.26 36.03 -5.81
C ASP A 463 -53.99 36.01 -4.94
N SER A 464 -54.10 36.34 -3.65
CA SER A 464 -52.95 36.27 -2.72
C SER A 464 -52.53 34.82 -2.44
N LEU A 465 -53.48 33.90 -2.26
CA LEU A 465 -53.18 32.47 -2.11
C LEU A 465 -52.59 31.87 -3.39
N LEU A 466 -53.12 32.24 -4.56
CA LEU A 466 -52.58 31.84 -5.86
C LEU A 466 -51.17 32.39 -6.07
N SER A 467 -50.88 33.62 -5.64
CA SER A 467 -49.54 34.21 -5.68
C SER A 467 -48.54 33.44 -4.82
N ILE A 468 -48.90 33.11 -3.57
CA ILE A 468 -48.03 32.33 -2.67
C ILE A 468 -47.79 30.92 -3.25
N ILE A 469 -48.83 30.23 -3.69
CA ILE A 469 -48.72 28.89 -4.30
C ILE A 469 -47.90 28.95 -5.58
N SER A 470 -48.08 29.97 -6.41
CA SER A 470 -47.29 30.17 -7.63
C SER A 470 -45.80 30.38 -7.32
N SER A 471 -45.48 31.15 -6.29
CA SER A 471 -44.10 31.40 -5.86
C SER A 471 -43.43 30.15 -5.28
N GLN A 472 -44.17 29.34 -4.52
CA GLN A 472 -43.68 28.05 -4.03
C GLN A 472 -43.46 27.08 -5.19
N ARG A 473 -44.41 26.99 -6.13
CA ARG A 473 -44.27 26.17 -7.33
C ARG A 473 -43.05 26.57 -8.16
N GLU A 474 -42.77 27.87 -8.27
CA GLU A 474 -41.60 28.36 -8.99
C GLU A 474 -40.29 27.99 -8.28
N ARG A 475 -40.24 28.11 -6.95
CA ARG A 475 -39.08 27.64 -6.15
C ARG A 475 -38.84 26.14 -6.30
N PHE A 476 -39.91 25.34 -6.25
CA PHE A 476 -39.79 23.89 -6.47
C PHE A 476 -39.36 23.56 -7.89
N ARG A 477 -39.85 24.28 -8.90
CA ARG A 477 -39.41 24.12 -10.29
C ARG A 477 -37.93 24.44 -10.45
N SER A 478 -37.46 25.56 -9.88
CA SER A 478 -36.04 25.96 -9.90
C SER A 478 -35.15 24.92 -9.24
N ARG A 479 -35.53 24.45 -8.04
CA ARG A 479 -34.78 23.40 -7.33
C ARG A 479 -34.76 22.08 -8.10
N ASN A 480 -35.87 21.71 -8.74
CA ASN A 480 -35.91 20.50 -9.56
C ASN A 480 -35.02 20.64 -10.80
N GLN A 481 -34.97 21.83 -11.41
CA GLN A 481 -34.09 22.10 -12.55
C GLN A 481 -32.61 22.08 -12.17
N GLU A 482 -32.25 22.59 -10.99
CA GLU A 482 -30.89 22.48 -10.42
C GLU A 482 -30.51 21.02 -10.15
N LEU A 483 -31.40 20.24 -9.52
CA LEU A 483 -31.16 18.82 -9.26
C LEU A 483 -31.06 18.00 -10.56
N GLU A 484 -31.85 18.33 -11.57
CA GLU A 484 -31.73 17.72 -12.90
C GLU A 484 -30.40 18.08 -13.58
N ALA A 485 -29.90 19.31 -13.42
CA ALA A 485 -28.61 19.73 -13.95
C ALA A 485 -27.44 19.04 -13.23
N GLU A 486 -27.50 18.93 -11.90
CA GLU A 486 -26.51 18.21 -11.09
C GLU A 486 -26.49 16.71 -11.44
N SER A 487 -27.66 16.09 -11.56
CA SER A 487 -27.79 14.69 -11.99
C SER A 487 -27.19 14.45 -13.37
N ARG A 488 -27.44 15.35 -14.34
CA ARG A 488 -26.80 15.28 -15.67
C ARG A 488 -25.29 15.45 -15.60
N SER A 489 -24.79 16.34 -14.75
CA SER A 489 -23.35 16.55 -14.56
C SER A 489 -22.68 15.30 -13.98
N VAL A 490 -23.26 14.70 -12.94
CA VAL A 490 -22.76 13.45 -12.34
C VAL A 490 -22.81 12.29 -13.35
N GLN A 491 -23.84 12.23 -14.18
CA GLN A 491 -23.94 11.19 -15.21
C GLN A 491 -22.85 11.37 -16.29
N GLN A 492 -22.52 12.62 -16.65
CA GLN A 492 -21.42 12.92 -17.57
C GLN A 492 -20.04 12.58 -16.97
N THR A 493 -19.79 12.89 -15.70
CA THR A 493 -18.52 12.55 -15.04
C THR A 493 -18.37 11.04 -14.90
N MET A 494 -19.44 10.31 -14.59
CA MET A 494 -19.43 8.85 -14.55
C MET A 494 -19.07 8.23 -15.92
N GLN A 495 -19.65 8.76 -17.01
CA GLN A 495 -19.33 8.32 -18.37
C GLN A 495 -17.87 8.64 -18.74
N ALA A 496 -17.37 9.83 -18.38
CA ALA A 496 -15.98 10.20 -18.61
C ALA A 496 -15.01 9.26 -17.88
N LEU A 497 -15.24 9.00 -16.59
CA LEU A 497 -14.44 8.08 -15.78
C LEU A 497 -14.49 6.64 -16.31
N GLN A 498 -15.66 6.19 -16.80
CA GLN A 498 -15.77 4.88 -17.46
C GLN A 498 -14.93 4.81 -18.74
N SER A 499 -14.97 5.86 -19.55
CA SER A 499 -14.16 5.92 -20.78
C SER A 499 -12.66 5.93 -20.49
N GLU A 500 -12.23 6.61 -19.42
CA GLU A 500 -10.84 6.65 -18.97
C GLU A 500 -10.39 5.29 -18.42
N LEU A 501 -11.24 4.62 -17.64
CA LEU A 501 -11.02 3.25 -17.17
C LEU A 501 -10.83 2.27 -18.34
N ASP A 502 -11.68 2.37 -19.36
CA ASP A 502 -11.59 1.51 -20.54
C ASP A 502 -10.36 1.83 -21.40
N SER A 503 -9.96 3.11 -21.50
CA SER A 503 -8.70 3.52 -22.13
C SER A 503 -7.50 2.95 -21.39
N LEU A 504 -7.44 3.10 -20.06
CA LEU A 504 -6.36 2.57 -19.23
C LEU A 504 -6.29 1.04 -19.30
N ARG A 505 -7.43 0.35 -19.33
CA ARG A 505 -7.47 -1.10 -19.57
C ARG A 505 -6.90 -1.46 -20.94
N ALA A 506 -7.28 -0.75 -21.99
CA ALA A 506 -6.76 -1.00 -23.34
C ALA A 506 -5.25 -0.77 -23.41
N ASP A 507 -4.75 0.28 -22.77
CA ASP A 507 -3.32 0.58 -22.75
C ASP A 507 -2.53 -0.38 -21.86
N ASN A 508 -3.08 -0.83 -20.73
CA ASN A 508 -2.50 -1.91 -19.91
C ASN A 508 -2.40 -3.22 -20.69
N ILE A 509 -3.40 -3.56 -21.50
CA ILE A 509 -3.34 -4.74 -22.39
C ILE A 509 -2.24 -4.57 -23.44
N LYS A 510 -2.10 -3.40 -24.08
CA LYS A 510 -1.00 -3.12 -25.02
C LYS A 510 0.38 -3.11 -24.35
N LEU A 511 0.46 -2.67 -23.09
CA LEU A 511 1.70 -2.69 -22.31
C LEU A 511 2.09 -4.14 -22.01
N TYR A 512 1.10 -4.96 -21.63
CA TYR A 512 1.27 -6.39 -21.44
C TYR A 512 1.71 -7.10 -22.72
N GLU A 513 1.11 -6.76 -23.87
CA GLU A 513 1.55 -7.19 -25.21
C GLU A 513 3.04 -6.91 -25.44
N LYS A 514 3.49 -5.68 -25.16
CA LYS A 514 4.90 -5.28 -25.29
C LYS A 514 5.80 -6.01 -24.30
N ILE A 515 5.36 -6.20 -23.05
CA ILE A 515 6.11 -6.94 -22.02
C ILE A 515 6.27 -8.39 -22.43
N LYS A 516 5.21 -9.05 -22.93
CA LYS A 516 5.25 -10.44 -23.40
C LYS A 516 6.12 -10.58 -24.66
N PHE A 517 6.09 -9.59 -25.55
CA PHE A 517 6.99 -9.53 -26.70
C PHE A 517 8.46 -9.38 -26.26
N LEU A 518 8.75 -8.57 -25.25
CA LEU A 518 10.10 -8.41 -24.69
C LEU A 518 10.56 -9.63 -23.86
N GLN A 519 9.65 -10.31 -23.15
CA GLN A 519 9.90 -11.58 -22.45
C GLN A 519 10.14 -12.77 -23.39
N SER A 520 9.82 -12.64 -24.69
CA SER A 520 10.17 -13.66 -25.69
C SER A 520 11.68 -13.68 -26.01
N TYR A 521 12.44 -12.67 -25.54
CA TYR A 521 13.90 -12.77 -25.40
C TYR A 521 14.25 -13.43 -24.07
N PRO A 522 15.16 -14.42 -24.03
CA PRO A 522 15.36 -15.23 -22.85
C PRO A 522 16.04 -14.40 -21.76
N SER A 523 15.27 -13.96 -20.76
CA SER A 523 15.79 -13.52 -19.46
C SER A 523 14.91 -14.13 -18.37
N ARG A 524 15.48 -15.15 -17.72
CA ARG A 524 14.92 -15.83 -16.55
C ARG A 524 14.82 -14.84 -15.39
N SER A 525 13.61 -14.46 -15.00
CA SER A 525 13.32 -14.09 -13.62
C SER A 525 11.90 -14.52 -13.28
N GLY A 526 11.79 -15.39 -12.28
CA GLY A 526 10.55 -15.99 -11.81
C GLY A 526 9.90 -15.11 -10.75
N GLY A 527 8.60 -14.88 -10.92
CA GLY A 527 7.74 -14.15 -10.01
C GLY A 527 6.39 -13.95 -10.67
N THR A 528 5.51 -14.95 -10.58
CA THR A 528 4.18 -14.89 -11.19
C THR A 528 3.29 -13.96 -10.36
N ASP A 529 3.14 -12.72 -10.81
CA ASP A 529 2.21 -11.74 -10.23
C ASP A 529 0.78 -11.96 -10.76
N ASP A 530 -0.22 -11.89 -9.87
CA ASP A 530 -1.63 -12.19 -10.17
C ASP A 530 -2.24 -11.16 -11.13
N THR A 531 -1.72 -9.92 -11.12
CA THR A 531 -2.10 -8.86 -12.06
C THR A 531 -1.69 -9.19 -13.49
N VAL A 532 -0.50 -9.77 -13.66
CA VAL A 532 0.09 -10.22 -14.93
C VAL A 532 -0.72 -11.41 -15.48
N MET A 533 -1.17 -12.34 -14.62
CA MET A 533 -2.07 -13.43 -15.01
C MET A 533 -3.43 -12.94 -15.52
N ARG A 534 -4.03 -11.93 -14.89
CA ARG A 534 -5.33 -11.37 -15.31
C ARG A 534 -5.26 -10.69 -16.69
N TYR A 535 -4.22 -9.89 -16.93
CA TYR A 535 -4.02 -9.27 -18.24
C TYR A 535 -3.52 -10.27 -19.30
N SER A 536 -2.77 -11.32 -18.90
CA SER A 536 -2.44 -12.47 -19.76
C SER A 536 -3.67 -13.17 -20.29
N SER A 537 -4.62 -13.48 -19.40
CA SER A 537 -5.87 -14.14 -19.76
C SER A 537 -6.70 -13.29 -20.73
N GLN A 538 -6.78 -11.97 -20.51
CA GLN A 538 -7.51 -11.05 -21.41
C GLN A 538 -6.83 -10.91 -22.79
N TYR A 539 -5.51 -10.95 -22.82
CA TYR A 539 -4.73 -10.93 -24.05
C TYR A 539 -4.88 -12.25 -24.85
N GLU A 540 -4.76 -13.40 -24.20
CA GLU A 540 -4.92 -14.72 -24.83
C GLU A 540 -6.36 -14.94 -25.33
N GLU A 541 -7.36 -14.42 -24.63
CA GLU A 541 -8.77 -14.45 -25.09
C GLU A 541 -9.00 -13.62 -26.37
N ARG A 542 -8.20 -12.56 -26.61
CA ARG A 542 -8.26 -11.77 -27.85
C ARG A 542 -7.50 -12.40 -29.01
N LEU A 543 -6.47 -13.20 -28.73
CA LEU A 543 -5.59 -13.80 -29.74
C LEU A 543 -6.02 -15.16 -30.26
N ASP A 544 -6.98 -15.82 -29.61
CA ASP A 544 -7.49 -17.13 -30.05
C ASP A 544 -8.90 -17.02 -30.68
N PRO A 545 -8.99 -16.85 -32.01
CA PRO A 545 -10.24 -16.86 -32.76
C PRO A 545 -11.09 -18.12 -32.49
N PHE A 546 -10.46 -19.24 -32.14
CA PHE A 546 -11.15 -20.50 -31.89
C PHE A 546 -11.75 -20.56 -30.48
N ALA A 547 -11.16 -19.89 -29.48
CA ALA A 547 -11.75 -19.76 -28.15
C ALA A 547 -13.03 -18.93 -28.17
N SER A 548 -13.00 -17.79 -28.87
CA SER A 548 -14.18 -16.92 -29.04
C SER A 548 -15.26 -17.58 -29.92
N PHE A 549 -14.86 -18.31 -30.97
CA PHE A 549 -15.76 -19.14 -31.77
C PHE A 549 -16.39 -20.27 -30.95
N SER A 550 -15.60 -21.03 -30.19
CA SER A 550 -16.11 -22.14 -29.37
C SER A 550 -17.04 -21.67 -28.24
N LYS A 551 -16.80 -20.49 -27.66
CA LYS A 551 -17.73 -19.85 -26.71
C LYS A 551 -19.05 -19.48 -27.39
N ARG A 552 -19.01 -18.83 -28.56
CA ARG A 552 -20.22 -18.50 -29.34
C ARG A 552 -20.97 -19.75 -29.81
N GLU A 553 -20.27 -20.80 -30.19
CA GLU A 553 -20.82 -22.10 -30.59
C GLU A 553 -21.54 -22.78 -29.40
N ARG A 554 -20.90 -22.80 -28.22
CA ARG A 554 -21.52 -23.29 -26.96
C ARG A 554 -22.75 -22.47 -26.58
N GLN A 555 -22.71 -21.15 -26.79
CA GLN A 555 -23.82 -20.26 -26.47
C GLN A 555 -25.00 -20.43 -27.45
N ARG A 556 -24.72 -20.66 -28.74
CA ARG A 556 -25.76 -21.07 -29.71
C ARG A 556 -26.40 -22.40 -29.34
N ARG A 557 -25.59 -23.42 -29.00
CA ARG A 557 -26.12 -24.72 -28.53
C ARG A 557 -26.91 -24.60 -27.23
N TYR A 558 -26.48 -23.72 -26.32
CA TYR A 558 -27.22 -23.43 -25.08
C TYR A 558 -28.57 -22.76 -25.38
N LEU A 559 -28.61 -21.81 -26.30
CA LEU A 559 -29.86 -21.14 -26.68
C LEU A 559 -30.82 -22.09 -27.43
N SER A 560 -30.31 -23.02 -28.23
CA SER A 560 -31.12 -24.03 -28.94
C SER A 560 -31.67 -25.15 -28.06
N LEU A 561 -31.28 -25.23 -26.78
CA LEU A 561 -31.80 -26.21 -25.83
C LEU A 561 -33.21 -25.84 -25.35
N SER A 562 -34.05 -26.88 -25.20
CA SER A 562 -35.40 -26.76 -24.64
C SER A 562 -35.35 -26.19 -23.21
N PRO A 563 -36.39 -25.48 -22.73
CA PRO A 563 -36.43 -24.95 -21.37
C PRO A 563 -36.18 -26.02 -20.29
N TRP A 564 -36.64 -27.25 -20.51
CA TRP A 564 -36.41 -28.38 -19.63
C TRP A 564 -34.97 -28.86 -19.64
N ASP A 565 -34.35 -28.94 -20.82
CA ASP A 565 -32.94 -29.32 -20.94
C ASP A 565 -32.03 -28.28 -20.28
N LYS A 566 -32.38 -27.00 -20.35
CA LYS A 566 -31.67 -25.91 -19.66
C LYS A 566 -31.73 -26.06 -18.15
N ALA A 567 -32.90 -26.41 -17.61
CA ALA A 567 -33.08 -26.66 -16.17
C ALA A 567 -32.24 -27.87 -15.71
N THR A 568 -32.23 -28.96 -16.47
CA THR A 568 -31.42 -30.16 -16.19
C THR A 568 -29.93 -29.86 -16.28
N LEU A 569 -29.50 -29.05 -17.26
CA LEU A 569 -28.11 -28.60 -17.39
C LEU A 569 -27.68 -27.68 -16.25
N SER A 570 -28.56 -26.79 -15.77
CA SER A 570 -28.27 -25.96 -14.59
C SER A 570 -28.18 -26.79 -13.32
N LEU A 571 -29.07 -27.78 -13.15
CA LEU A 571 -29.05 -28.68 -12.01
C LEU A 571 -27.81 -29.56 -12.02
N GLY A 572 -27.43 -30.09 -13.19
CA GLY A 572 -26.20 -30.85 -13.39
C GLY A 572 -24.95 -30.01 -13.09
N ARG A 573 -24.89 -28.77 -13.57
CA ARG A 573 -23.76 -27.87 -13.26
C ARG A 573 -23.68 -27.53 -11.78
N PHE A 574 -24.81 -27.30 -11.11
CA PHE A 574 -24.86 -27.03 -9.68
C PHE A 574 -24.37 -28.22 -8.85
N ILE A 575 -24.77 -29.44 -9.23
CA ILE A 575 -24.30 -30.68 -8.59
C ILE A 575 -22.80 -30.87 -8.82
N LEU A 576 -22.30 -30.61 -10.04
CA LEU A 576 -20.88 -30.82 -10.38
C LEU A 576 -19.95 -29.72 -9.85
N SER A 577 -20.41 -28.48 -9.68
CA SER A 577 -19.56 -27.35 -9.28
C SER A 577 -19.20 -27.36 -7.81
N ASN A 578 -20.07 -27.89 -6.95
CA ASN A 578 -19.87 -27.86 -5.50
C ASN A 578 -19.46 -29.24 -4.97
N LYS A 579 -18.34 -29.32 -4.24
CA LYS A 579 -17.84 -30.54 -3.60
C LYS A 579 -18.89 -31.15 -2.65
N MET A 580 -19.60 -30.32 -1.88
CA MET A 580 -20.65 -30.78 -0.97
C MET A 580 -21.86 -31.33 -1.73
N ALA A 581 -22.28 -30.68 -2.82
CA ALA A 581 -23.40 -31.13 -3.64
C ALA A 581 -23.11 -32.50 -4.30
N ARG A 582 -21.87 -32.74 -4.75
CA ARG A 582 -21.44 -34.05 -5.24
C ARG A 582 -21.54 -35.13 -4.18
N THR A 583 -21.09 -34.84 -2.96
CA THR A 583 -21.16 -35.80 -1.83
C THR A 583 -22.61 -36.12 -1.47
N VAL A 584 -23.49 -35.11 -1.39
CA VAL A 584 -24.92 -35.30 -1.11
C VAL A 584 -25.61 -36.11 -2.21
N ALA A 585 -25.33 -35.79 -3.49
CA ALA A 585 -25.89 -36.53 -4.62
C ALA A 585 -25.45 -38.00 -4.62
N PHE A 586 -24.19 -38.29 -4.26
CA PHE A 586 -23.69 -39.66 -4.12
C PHE A 586 -24.39 -40.44 -3.01
N PHE A 587 -24.57 -39.84 -1.83
CA PHE A 587 -25.31 -40.49 -0.74
C PHE A 587 -26.81 -40.65 -1.06
N TYR A 588 -27.39 -39.69 -1.76
CA TYR A 588 -28.78 -39.76 -2.21
C TYR A 588 -28.99 -40.89 -3.21
N THR A 589 -28.11 -41.07 -4.21
CA THR A 589 -28.21 -42.19 -5.15
C THR A 589 -27.98 -43.52 -4.46
N LEU A 590 -27.03 -43.61 -3.53
CA LEU A 590 -26.79 -44.83 -2.73
C LEU A 590 -28.02 -45.19 -1.89
N PHE A 591 -28.62 -44.22 -1.21
CA PHE A 591 -29.84 -44.40 -0.42
C PHE A 591 -31.00 -44.90 -1.28
N LEU A 592 -31.18 -44.31 -2.47
CA LEU A 592 -32.23 -44.71 -3.41
C LEU A 592 -32.02 -46.16 -3.88
N HIS A 593 -30.78 -46.57 -4.15
CA HIS A 593 -30.46 -47.97 -4.49
C HIS A 593 -30.73 -48.92 -3.32
N CYS A 594 -30.38 -48.55 -2.09
CA CYS A 594 -30.72 -49.34 -0.90
C CYS A 594 -32.23 -49.47 -0.72
N LEU A 595 -32.99 -48.40 -0.95
CA LEU A 595 -34.45 -48.40 -0.84
C LEU A 595 -35.08 -49.32 -1.90
N VAL A 596 -34.64 -49.22 -3.16
CA VAL A 596 -35.09 -50.11 -4.24
C VAL A 596 -34.77 -51.56 -3.91
N PHE A 597 -33.56 -51.83 -3.41
CA PHE A 597 -33.16 -53.19 -3.00
C PHE A 597 -34.02 -53.73 -1.86
N LEU A 598 -34.34 -52.91 -0.85
CA LEU A 598 -35.23 -53.28 0.25
C LEU A 598 -36.65 -53.58 -0.22
N VAL A 599 -37.19 -52.79 -1.14
CA VAL A 599 -38.51 -53.02 -1.74
C VAL A 599 -38.51 -54.34 -2.50
N LEU A 600 -37.51 -54.56 -3.37
CA LEU A 600 -37.38 -55.80 -4.14
C LEU A 600 -37.18 -57.02 -3.25
N TYR A 601 -36.38 -56.89 -2.18
CA TYR A 601 -36.18 -57.93 -1.19
C TYR A 601 -37.49 -58.28 -0.47
N LYS A 602 -38.24 -57.27 -0.02
CA LYS A 602 -39.53 -57.47 0.65
C LYS A 602 -40.55 -58.13 -0.28
N THR A 603 -40.62 -57.71 -1.56
CA THR A 603 -41.51 -58.34 -2.53
C THR A 603 -41.11 -59.79 -2.80
N ALA A 604 -39.83 -60.07 -2.98
CA ALA A 604 -39.33 -61.43 -3.20
C ALA A 604 -39.56 -62.34 -1.97
N TRP A 605 -39.35 -61.82 -0.76
CA TRP A 605 -39.58 -62.54 0.48
C TRP A 605 -41.06 -62.84 0.72
N SER A 606 -41.94 -61.86 0.49
CA SER A 606 -43.39 -62.05 0.56
C SER A 606 -43.88 -63.07 -0.46
N GLU A 607 -43.31 -63.07 -1.67
CA GLU A 607 -43.67 -64.03 -2.71
C GLU A 607 -43.17 -65.45 -2.36
N SER A 608 -41.96 -65.57 -1.79
CA SER A 608 -41.42 -66.86 -1.30
C SER A 608 -42.31 -67.46 -0.21
N ILE A 609 -42.73 -66.67 0.79
CA ILE A 609 -43.63 -67.13 1.85
C ILE A 609 -44.98 -67.55 1.28
N GLY A 610 -45.50 -66.81 0.31
CA GLY A 610 -46.72 -67.19 -0.41
C GLY A 610 -46.58 -68.56 -1.08
N ARG A 611 -45.47 -68.79 -1.79
CA ARG A 611 -45.17 -70.08 -2.43
C ARG A 611 -45.03 -71.21 -1.41
N ASP A 612 -44.30 -70.99 -0.31
CA ASP A 612 -44.12 -72.00 0.75
C ASP A 612 -45.44 -72.35 1.44
N CYS A 613 -46.31 -71.37 1.67
CA CYS A 613 -47.64 -71.57 2.23
C CYS A 613 -48.54 -72.38 1.27
N THR A 614 -48.52 -72.05 -0.03
CA THR A 614 -49.26 -72.82 -1.05
C THR A 614 -48.73 -74.26 -1.18
N ALA A 615 -47.41 -74.46 -1.10
CA ALA A 615 -46.80 -75.79 -1.13
C ALA A 615 -47.12 -76.63 0.11
N TYR A 616 -47.22 -75.99 1.28
CA TYR A 616 -47.63 -76.66 2.52
C TYR A 616 -49.11 -77.04 2.49
N CYS A 617 -49.99 -76.16 1.99
CA CYS A 617 -51.41 -76.47 1.80
C CYS A 617 -51.65 -77.57 0.76
N ALA A 618 -50.81 -77.70 -0.27
CA ALA A 618 -50.93 -78.75 -1.27
C ALA A 618 -50.45 -80.13 -0.79
N LYS A 619 -49.68 -80.21 0.31
CA LYS A 619 -49.17 -81.46 0.90
C LYS A 619 -50.07 -82.06 1.98
N LYS A 620 -51.12 -81.34 2.41
CA LYS A 620 -52.07 -81.76 3.43
C LYS A 620 -53.41 -82.05 2.78
#